data_AF-A0A9E2XMH9-F1
#
_entry.id   AF-A0A9E2XMH9-F1
#
_cell.length_a   1.000
_cell.length_b   1.000
_cell.length_c   1.000
_cell.angle_alpha   90.00
_cell.angle_beta   90.00
_cell.angle_gamma   90.00
#
_symmetry.space_group_name_H-M   'P 1'
#
loop_
_entity.id
_entity.type
_entity.pdbx_description
1 polymer ?
#
loop_
_entity_poly.entity_id
_entity_poly.type
_entity_poly.pdbx_seq_one_letter_code
_entity_poly.pdbx_strand_id
1 'polypeptide(L)'
;MIFALSLAAPSSAAASSVGWAYSRMVAALFGRLRVLRERPNGGAAGQEAALTAPNATTLQAEYQSVINRYHITSIDFDIEGAPETDQRSLTMRDQSLVGLEAANPDLKVSFTLPVLPTVLDNNGLGVLQAAKRDGVRIDLVNVMAMDYGASVDNNGQMGLDAVDAAKATEQQLNSLGMTNAKIGITPMIGLNDVSPETFTLADATTLLNYAQSDPRVTELSMWSVARDNNTGGTHYVAPDNSGITQTPYQFSGIFHQFDHA
;
A
#
# COMPACT_ATOMS: atom_id res chain seq x y z
N MET A 1 13.14 -4.32 1.83
CA MET A 1 12.08 -4.07 2.82
C MET A 1 11.47 -2.72 2.48
N ILE A 2 10.21 -2.70 2.04
CA ILE A 2 9.53 -1.44 1.72
C ILE A 2 8.81 -0.98 2.98
N PHE A 3 9.29 0.11 3.55
CA PHE A 3 8.69 0.70 4.74
C PHE A 3 7.53 1.59 4.32
N ALA A 4 6.30 1.11 4.50
CA ALA A 4 5.15 2.00 4.61
C ALA A 4 5.27 2.74 5.95
N LEU A 5 5.91 3.91 5.92
CA LEU A 5 6.00 4.80 7.07
C LEU A 5 4.85 5.81 6.95
N SER A 6 3.71 5.49 7.56
CA SER A 6 2.69 6.50 7.84
C SER A 6 3.02 7.15 9.18
N LEU A 7 3.13 8.48 9.18
CA LEU A 7 3.36 9.25 10.40
C LEU A 7 2.29 10.32 10.53
N ALA A 8 1.50 10.21 11.58
CA ALA A 8 0.58 11.24 12.00
C ALA A 8 1.35 12.41 12.65
N ALA A 9 1.12 13.65 12.19
CA ALA A 9 1.63 14.86 12.83
C ALA A 9 0.56 15.51 13.74
N PRO A 10 0.89 15.94 14.97
CA PRO A 10 -0.08 16.49 15.91
C PRO A 10 -0.50 17.93 15.57
N SER A 11 -1.68 18.31 16.08
CA SER A 11 -2.48 19.48 15.73
C SER A 11 -1.96 20.84 16.24
N SER A 12 -0.84 21.36 15.72
CA SER A 12 -0.51 22.78 15.94
C SER A 12 0.27 23.42 14.78
N ALA A 13 0.10 24.74 14.63
CA ALA A 13 0.54 25.54 13.47
C ALA A 13 2.07 25.62 13.27
N ALA A 14 2.89 25.14 14.21
CA ALA A 14 4.34 25.00 14.03
C ALA A 14 4.71 23.79 13.13
N ALA A 15 3.75 22.89 12.84
CA ALA A 15 3.95 21.64 12.09
C ALA A 15 4.06 21.79 10.56
N SER A 16 3.91 23.00 10.00
CA SER A 16 4.01 23.22 8.55
C SER A 16 5.44 23.00 8.01
N SER A 17 6.46 23.05 8.86
CA SER A 17 7.85 22.73 8.49
C SER A 17 8.22 21.26 8.76
N VAL A 18 7.44 20.56 9.59
CA VAL A 18 7.72 19.21 10.08
C VAL A 18 7.04 18.13 9.23
N GLY A 19 5.86 18.39 8.66
CA GLY A 19 5.23 17.48 7.68
C GLY A 19 6.08 17.32 6.41
N TRP A 20 6.66 18.42 5.93
CA TRP A 20 7.66 18.41 4.85
C TRP A 20 9.02 17.82 5.26
N ALA A 21 9.24 17.56 6.55
CA ALA A 21 10.47 16.96 7.07
C ALA A 21 10.39 15.44 7.15
N TYR A 22 9.20 14.84 7.17
CA TYR A 22 9.02 13.39 7.36
C TYR A 22 8.81 12.59 6.07
N SER A 23 8.13 13.15 5.05
CA SER A 23 8.23 12.60 3.69
C SER A 23 9.69 12.60 3.17
N ARG A 24 10.61 13.32 3.84
CA ARG A 24 12.07 13.28 3.57
C ARG A 24 12.74 11.99 4.02
N MET A 25 12.20 11.27 5.00
CA MET A 25 12.87 10.10 5.57
C MET A 25 12.53 8.81 4.81
N VAL A 26 11.31 8.70 4.27
CA VAL A 26 10.83 7.51 3.55
C VAL A 26 11.37 7.43 2.13
N ALA A 27 11.26 8.54 1.39
CA ALA A 27 11.69 8.59 -0.01
C ALA A 27 13.22 8.50 -0.15
N ALA A 28 13.99 8.99 0.84
CA ALA A 28 15.45 8.96 0.83
C ALA A 28 16.06 7.62 1.26
N LEU A 29 15.35 6.76 2.02
CA LEU A 29 15.89 5.46 2.44
C LEU A 29 15.57 4.30 1.48
N PHE A 30 14.47 4.36 0.72
CA PHE A 30 13.96 3.17 -0.01
C PHE A 30 13.65 3.37 -1.50
N GLY A 31 13.85 4.55 -2.08
CA GLY A 31 13.64 4.77 -3.52
C GLY A 31 12.18 4.64 -3.98
N ARG A 32 11.22 4.76 -3.05
CA ARG A 32 9.77 4.58 -3.25
C ARG A 32 9.00 5.68 -2.51
N LEU A 33 8.03 6.32 -3.17
CA LEU A 33 7.05 7.20 -2.50
C LEU A 33 5.65 6.58 -2.61
N ARG A 34 4.95 6.47 -1.48
CA ARG A 34 3.50 6.30 -1.45
C ARG A 34 2.83 7.67 -1.58
N VAL A 35 2.09 7.90 -2.66
CA VAL A 35 1.46 9.19 -2.97
C VAL A 35 0.20 9.35 -2.12
N LEU A 36 0.40 9.86 -0.91
CA LEU A 36 -0.66 10.34 -0.05
C LEU A 36 -0.38 11.83 0.17
N ARG A 37 -1.30 12.73 -0.20
CA ARG A 37 -1.16 14.14 0.17
C ARG A 37 -1.38 14.24 1.67
N GLU A 38 -0.29 14.39 2.44
CA GLU A 38 -0.33 14.39 3.90
C GLU A 38 -1.11 15.60 4.47
N ARG A 39 -2.29 15.30 5.03
CA ARG A 39 -2.69 15.71 6.38
C ARG A 39 -2.62 14.44 7.26
N PRO A 40 -2.68 14.50 8.60
CA PRO A 40 -2.17 13.46 9.52
C PRO A 40 -2.67 12.01 9.40
N ASN A 41 -3.49 11.65 8.42
CA ASN A 41 -4.13 10.34 8.32
C ASN A 41 -4.09 9.75 6.88
N GLY A 42 -2.97 9.85 6.15
CA GLY A 42 -2.84 9.17 4.85
C GLY A 42 -2.87 7.64 4.97
N GLY A 43 -3.63 6.98 4.08
CA GLY A 43 -4.18 5.63 4.24
C GLY A 43 -5.53 5.73 4.95
N ALA A 44 -6.64 5.51 4.25
CA ALA A 44 -8.03 5.79 4.65
C ALA A 44 -8.47 7.27 4.90
N ALA A 45 -7.62 8.21 5.33
CA ALA A 45 -8.04 9.60 5.62
C ALA A 45 -7.14 10.73 5.04
N GLY A 46 -6.27 10.38 4.09
CA GLY A 46 -5.55 11.32 3.23
C GLY A 46 -6.39 11.68 2.01
N GLN A 47 -6.19 12.86 1.44
CA GLN A 47 -6.84 13.22 0.18
C GLN A 47 -5.89 12.90 -0.97
N GLU A 48 -6.29 12.02 -1.88
CA GLU A 48 -5.51 11.75 -3.10
C GLU A 48 -5.19 13.07 -3.83
N ALA A 49 -3.95 13.25 -4.29
CA ALA A 49 -3.53 14.48 -4.97
C ALA A 49 -4.41 14.76 -6.20
N ALA A 50 -4.79 13.71 -6.93
CA ALA A 50 -5.66 13.79 -8.08
C ALA A 50 -7.02 14.41 -7.76
N LEU A 51 -7.62 14.18 -6.58
CA LEU A 51 -8.90 14.81 -6.21
C LEU A 51 -8.86 16.34 -6.21
N THR A 52 -7.69 16.93 -6.04
CA THR A 52 -7.54 18.38 -5.84
C THR A 52 -6.76 19.09 -6.94
N ALA A 53 -6.06 18.33 -7.78
CA ALA A 53 -5.26 18.91 -8.84
C ALA A 53 -6.13 19.64 -9.87
N PRO A 54 -5.68 20.81 -10.38
CA PRO A 54 -6.45 21.57 -11.35
C PRO A 54 -6.50 20.88 -12.73
N ASN A 55 -5.45 20.14 -13.09
CA ASN A 55 -5.33 19.38 -14.34
C ASN A 55 -4.18 18.36 -14.27
N ALA A 56 -4.16 17.43 -15.22
CA ALA A 56 -3.17 16.34 -15.29
C ALA A 56 -1.72 16.84 -15.43
N THR A 57 -1.47 17.94 -16.15
CA THR A 57 -0.11 18.51 -16.29
C THR A 57 0.44 19.00 -14.96
N THR A 58 -0.40 19.64 -14.15
CA THR A 58 -0.01 20.11 -12.81
C THR A 58 0.26 18.91 -11.90
N LEU A 59 -0.62 17.91 -11.94
CA LEU A 59 -0.44 16.67 -11.17
C LEU A 59 0.85 15.92 -11.53
N GLN A 60 1.13 15.79 -12.82
CA GLN A 60 2.37 15.18 -13.31
C GLN A 60 3.60 15.95 -12.82
N ALA A 61 3.58 17.29 -12.88
CA ALA A 61 4.67 18.12 -12.40
C ALA A 61 4.90 17.96 -10.89
N GLU A 62 3.82 17.83 -10.11
CA GLU A 62 3.90 17.52 -8.68
C GLU A 62 4.57 16.17 -8.43
N TYR A 63 4.13 15.10 -9.12
CA TYR A 63 4.76 13.78 -9.02
C TYR A 63 6.23 13.78 -9.47
N GLN A 64 6.53 14.42 -10.60
CA GLN A 64 7.91 14.55 -11.09
C GLN A 64 8.79 15.31 -10.09
N SER A 65 8.25 16.30 -9.37
CA SER A 65 9.02 17.06 -8.38
C SER A 65 9.50 16.16 -7.24
N VAL A 66 8.67 15.19 -6.82
CA VAL A 66 9.04 14.17 -5.83
C VAL A 66 10.11 13.25 -6.41
N ILE A 67 9.88 12.72 -7.63
CA ILE A 67 10.84 11.85 -8.32
C ILE A 67 12.21 12.50 -8.39
N ASN A 68 12.28 13.75 -8.84
CA ASN A 68 13.53 14.48 -8.97
C ASN A 68 14.18 14.78 -7.62
N ARG A 69 13.37 15.13 -6.61
CA ARG A 69 13.87 15.51 -5.30
C ARG A 69 14.48 14.34 -4.53
N TYR A 70 13.88 13.16 -4.64
CA TYR A 70 14.25 11.99 -3.86
C TYR A 70 14.91 10.89 -4.68
N HIS A 71 15.02 11.08 -6.00
CA HIS A 71 15.58 10.10 -6.93
C HIS A 71 14.91 8.73 -6.82
N ILE A 72 13.59 8.72 -6.57
CA ILE A 72 12.83 7.49 -6.48
C ILE A 72 12.63 6.88 -7.87
N THR A 73 12.64 5.56 -7.95
CA THR A 73 12.41 4.79 -9.19
C THR A 73 11.09 4.05 -9.16
N SER A 74 10.27 4.30 -8.13
CA SER A 74 8.98 3.66 -7.96
C SER A 74 8.01 4.53 -7.19
N ILE A 75 6.75 4.49 -7.59
CA ILE A 75 5.67 5.31 -7.03
C ILE A 75 4.45 4.43 -6.79
N ASP A 76 3.85 4.56 -5.60
CA ASP A 76 2.71 3.75 -5.17
C ASP A 76 1.47 4.62 -4.97
N PHE A 77 0.36 4.18 -5.57
CA PHE A 77 -0.94 4.81 -5.48
C PHE A 77 -1.86 3.98 -4.59
N ASP A 78 -1.96 4.43 -3.34
CA ASP A 78 -2.88 3.90 -2.35
C ASP A 78 -4.26 4.54 -2.54
N ILE A 79 -5.17 3.80 -3.18
CA ILE A 79 -6.48 4.31 -3.57
C ILE A 79 -7.55 3.55 -2.78
N GLU A 80 -8.22 4.27 -1.89
CA GLU A 80 -9.18 3.72 -0.95
C GLU A 80 -10.43 4.61 -0.87
N GLY A 81 -11.61 4.00 -0.78
CA GLY A 81 -12.86 4.70 -0.50
C GLY A 81 -13.33 5.57 -1.66
N ALA A 82 -13.74 6.81 -1.38
CA ALA A 82 -14.34 7.70 -2.39
C ALA A 82 -13.50 7.88 -3.67
N PRO A 83 -12.16 8.07 -3.61
CA PRO A 83 -11.28 8.06 -4.77
C PRO A 83 -11.48 6.92 -5.79
N GLU A 84 -11.82 5.71 -5.35
CA GLU A 84 -11.91 4.54 -6.24
C GLU A 84 -13.01 4.68 -7.30
N THR A 85 -14.00 5.54 -7.04
CA THR A 85 -15.16 5.75 -7.92
C THR A 85 -15.24 7.15 -8.52
N ASP A 86 -14.35 8.08 -8.12
CA ASP A 86 -14.31 9.45 -8.63
C ASP A 86 -13.66 9.51 -10.02
N GLN A 87 -14.48 9.41 -11.07
CA GLN A 87 -14.01 9.34 -12.47
C GLN A 87 -13.09 10.48 -12.88
N ARG A 88 -13.27 11.67 -12.30
CA ARG A 88 -12.44 12.83 -12.57
C ARG A 88 -11.01 12.58 -12.07
N SER A 89 -10.86 12.14 -10.82
CA SER A 89 -9.58 11.81 -10.20
C SER A 89 -8.88 10.65 -10.92
N LEU A 90 -9.61 9.58 -11.25
CA LEU A 90 -9.07 8.45 -12.01
C LEU A 90 -8.47 8.93 -13.34
N THR A 91 -9.26 9.65 -14.15
CA THR A 91 -8.80 10.17 -15.45
C THR A 91 -7.60 11.10 -15.30
N MET A 92 -7.61 12.00 -14.31
CA MET A 92 -6.51 12.95 -14.10
C MET A 92 -5.23 12.24 -13.65
N ARG A 93 -5.33 11.26 -12.74
CA ARG A 93 -4.19 10.45 -12.31
C ARG A 93 -3.63 9.67 -13.49
N ASP A 94 -4.47 8.96 -14.23
CA ASP A 94 -4.03 8.07 -15.31
C ASP A 94 -3.34 8.88 -16.43
N GLN A 95 -3.89 10.03 -16.82
CA GLN A 95 -3.24 10.94 -17.77
C GLN A 95 -1.89 11.46 -17.26
N SER A 96 -1.81 11.82 -15.97
CA SER A 96 -0.55 12.28 -15.37
C SER A 96 0.50 11.17 -15.35
N LEU A 97 0.08 9.92 -15.14
CA LEU A 97 0.94 8.75 -15.08
C LEU A 97 1.51 8.38 -16.44
N VAL A 98 0.70 8.40 -17.50
CA VAL A 98 1.20 8.18 -18.87
C VAL A 98 2.31 9.19 -19.21
N GLY A 99 2.11 10.46 -18.86
CA GLY A 99 3.15 11.49 -19.06
C GLY A 99 4.39 11.25 -18.19
N LEU A 100 4.20 10.76 -16.96
CA LEU A 100 5.29 10.47 -16.02
C LEU A 100 6.12 9.26 -16.47
N GLU A 101 5.49 8.18 -16.93
CA GLU A 101 6.13 6.99 -17.49
C GLU A 101 6.93 7.34 -18.76
N ALA A 102 6.38 8.20 -19.62
CA ALA A 102 7.09 8.67 -20.80
C ALA A 102 8.34 9.51 -20.45
N ALA A 103 8.26 10.31 -19.37
CA ALA A 103 9.38 11.11 -18.89
C ALA A 103 10.42 10.31 -18.10
N ASN A 104 10.02 9.18 -17.49
CA ASN A 104 10.86 8.34 -16.64
C ASN A 104 10.65 6.85 -17.03
N PRO A 105 11.29 6.36 -18.10
CA PRO A 105 11.03 5.01 -18.63
C PRO A 105 11.26 3.87 -17.62
N ASP A 106 12.14 4.08 -16.65
CA ASP A 106 12.48 3.12 -15.58
C ASP A 106 11.59 3.25 -14.34
N LEU A 107 10.66 4.21 -14.30
CA LEU A 107 9.73 4.38 -13.18
C LEU A 107 8.78 3.19 -13.12
N LYS A 108 8.69 2.58 -11.94
CA LYS A 108 7.69 1.55 -11.64
C LYS A 108 6.45 2.17 -11.00
N VAL A 109 5.28 1.86 -11.54
CA VAL A 109 3.99 2.32 -11.01
C VAL A 109 3.29 1.16 -10.30
N SER A 110 2.93 1.38 -9.03
CA SER A 110 2.12 0.42 -8.26
C SER A 110 0.80 1.01 -7.80
N PHE A 111 -0.19 0.14 -7.66
CA PHE A 111 -1.48 0.47 -7.04
C PHE A 111 -1.66 -0.39 -5.80
N THR A 112 -1.87 0.26 -4.66
CA THR A 112 -2.25 -0.39 -3.41
C THR A 112 -3.76 -0.27 -3.22
N LEU A 113 -4.46 -1.40 -3.12
CA LEU A 113 -5.93 -1.45 -3.21
C LEU A 113 -6.56 -2.37 -2.15
N PRO A 114 -7.78 -2.06 -1.67
CA PRO A 114 -8.54 -2.93 -0.80
C PRO A 114 -8.86 -4.27 -1.48
N VAL A 115 -8.89 -5.35 -0.71
CA VAL A 115 -9.10 -6.71 -1.23
C VAL A 115 -9.96 -7.52 -0.27
N LEU A 116 -10.67 -8.51 -0.80
CA LEU A 116 -11.19 -9.64 -0.03
C LEU A 116 -10.34 -10.88 -0.34
N PRO A 117 -10.32 -11.91 0.54
CA PRO A 117 -9.60 -13.16 0.26
C PRO A 117 -10.02 -13.84 -1.05
N THR A 118 -11.24 -13.56 -1.51
CA THR A 118 -11.78 -14.16 -2.74
C THR A 118 -11.58 -13.31 -3.99
N VAL A 119 -11.47 -11.97 -3.86
CA VAL A 119 -11.42 -11.04 -4.99
C VAL A 119 -10.81 -9.69 -4.59
N LEU A 120 -10.13 -9.02 -5.52
CA LEU A 120 -10.13 -7.56 -5.58
C LEU A 120 -11.55 -7.09 -5.91
N ASP A 121 -12.08 -6.17 -5.11
CA ASP A 121 -13.47 -5.74 -5.26
C ASP A 121 -13.70 -4.97 -6.58
N ASN A 122 -14.96 -4.67 -6.88
CA ASN A 122 -15.31 -4.01 -8.14
C ASN A 122 -14.74 -2.58 -8.25
N ASN A 123 -14.53 -1.89 -7.14
CA ASN A 123 -14.01 -0.53 -7.13
C ASN A 123 -12.50 -0.56 -7.43
N GLY A 124 -11.74 -1.39 -6.73
CA GLY A 124 -10.32 -1.61 -6.98
C GLY A 124 -10.07 -2.14 -8.39
N LEU A 125 -10.88 -3.09 -8.88
CA LEU A 125 -10.81 -3.51 -10.29
C LEU A 125 -11.10 -2.37 -11.26
N GLY A 126 -12.08 -1.52 -10.95
CA GLY A 126 -12.41 -0.34 -11.74
C GLY A 126 -11.23 0.63 -11.88
N VAL A 127 -10.47 0.84 -10.79
CA VAL A 127 -9.23 1.63 -10.80
C VAL A 127 -8.22 1.06 -11.79
N LEU A 128 -7.94 -0.26 -11.71
CA LEU A 128 -6.97 -0.91 -12.59
C LEU A 128 -7.42 -0.92 -14.06
N GLN A 129 -8.71 -1.15 -14.31
CA GLN A 129 -9.29 -1.13 -15.65
C GLN A 129 -9.23 0.26 -16.28
N ALA A 130 -9.51 1.32 -15.51
CA ALA A 130 -9.36 2.70 -15.96
C ALA A 130 -7.91 3.01 -16.34
N ALA A 131 -6.96 2.70 -15.45
CA ALA A 131 -5.54 2.91 -15.69
C ALA A 131 -5.05 2.19 -16.95
N LYS A 132 -5.41 0.91 -17.13
CA LYS A 132 -5.07 0.16 -18.35
C LYS A 132 -5.71 0.74 -19.60
N ARG A 133 -6.98 1.12 -19.55
CA ARG A 133 -7.70 1.72 -20.70
C ARG A 133 -7.03 3.02 -21.13
N ASP A 134 -6.60 3.82 -20.15
CA ASP A 134 -6.05 5.15 -20.37
C ASP A 134 -4.54 5.13 -20.69
N GLY A 135 -3.92 3.93 -20.65
CA GLY A 135 -2.59 3.66 -21.18
C GLY A 135 -1.48 3.58 -20.14
N VAL A 136 -1.81 3.55 -18.85
CA VAL A 136 -0.85 3.43 -17.74
C VAL A 136 -0.22 2.03 -17.75
N ARG A 137 1.11 1.95 -17.61
CA ARG A 137 1.83 0.70 -17.39
C ARG A 137 1.82 0.35 -15.90
N ILE A 138 0.97 -0.60 -15.52
CA ILE A 138 0.91 -1.10 -14.14
C ILE A 138 2.01 -2.14 -13.93
N ASP A 139 2.99 -1.84 -13.07
CA ASP A 139 4.10 -2.75 -12.76
C ASP A 139 3.80 -3.68 -11.57
N LEU A 140 3.01 -3.21 -10.61
CA LEU A 140 2.67 -3.95 -9.39
C LEU A 140 1.25 -3.62 -8.92
N VAL A 141 0.49 -4.63 -8.51
CA VAL A 141 -0.75 -4.47 -7.74
C VAL A 141 -0.48 -5.01 -6.34
N ASN A 142 -0.52 -4.13 -5.35
CA ASN A 142 -0.30 -4.43 -3.96
C ASN A 142 -1.64 -4.53 -3.23
N VAL A 143 -1.94 -5.68 -2.64
CA VAL A 143 -3.23 -5.89 -1.98
C VAL A 143 -3.15 -5.57 -0.50
N MET A 144 -4.10 -4.77 0.00
CA MET A 144 -4.25 -4.51 1.44
C MET A 144 -4.99 -5.68 2.08
N ALA A 145 -4.22 -6.68 2.50
CA ALA A 145 -4.70 -7.92 3.10
C ALA A 145 -5.08 -7.71 4.58
N MET A 146 -6.09 -6.86 4.82
CA MET A 146 -6.53 -6.40 6.13
C MET A 146 -8.01 -5.98 6.10
N ASP A 147 -8.61 -5.89 7.29
CA ASP A 147 -9.94 -5.32 7.54
C ASP A 147 -11.08 -5.91 6.68
N TYR A 148 -11.11 -7.25 6.55
CA TYR A 148 -12.09 -7.98 5.73
C TYR A 148 -13.51 -7.96 6.32
N GLY A 149 -13.63 -7.82 7.63
CA GLY A 149 -14.87 -7.93 8.39
C GLY A 149 -15.10 -9.31 9.01
N ALA A 150 -15.86 -9.33 10.12
CA ALA A 150 -16.17 -10.54 10.89
C ALA A 150 -16.82 -11.70 10.09
N SER A 151 -17.41 -11.41 8.92
CA SER A 151 -17.93 -12.45 8.01
C SER A 151 -16.83 -13.23 7.27
N VAL A 152 -15.59 -12.77 7.34
CA VAL A 152 -14.42 -13.25 6.60
C VAL A 152 -13.24 -13.38 7.57
N ASP A 153 -13.44 -14.12 8.66
CA ASP A 153 -12.41 -14.30 9.71
C ASP A 153 -11.57 -15.58 9.52
N ASN A 154 -12.07 -16.55 8.74
CA ASN A 154 -11.41 -17.85 8.51
C ASN A 154 -10.88 -18.53 9.78
N ASN A 155 -11.64 -18.45 10.88
CA ASN A 155 -11.23 -18.90 12.22
C ASN A 155 -9.93 -18.24 12.72
N GLY A 156 -9.72 -16.96 12.40
CA GLY A 156 -8.54 -16.16 12.73
C GLY A 156 -7.31 -16.43 11.86
N GLN A 157 -7.45 -17.12 10.71
CA GLN A 157 -6.32 -17.49 9.84
C GLN A 157 -5.95 -16.40 8.83
N MET A 158 -5.69 -15.19 9.33
CA MET A 158 -5.41 -14.00 8.51
C MET A 158 -4.24 -14.18 7.52
N GLY A 159 -3.26 -15.03 7.84
CA GLY A 159 -2.16 -15.34 6.94
C GLY A 159 -2.60 -16.13 5.71
N LEU A 160 -3.55 -17.05 5.86
CA LEU A 160 -4.15 -17.79 4.74
C LEU A 160 -5.05 -16.87 3.91
N ASP A 161 -5.82 -16.00 4.56
CA ASP A 161 -6.67 -15.02 3.89
C ASP A 161 -5.86 -14.06 3.00
N ALA A 162 -4.69 -13.61 3.49
CA ALA A 162 -3.76 -12.80 2.71
C ALA A 162 -3.18 -13.55 1.49
N VAL A 163 -2.89 -14.84 1.64
CA VAL A 163 -2.43 -15.71 0.54
C VAL A 163 -3.53 -15.88 -0.50
N ASP A 164 -4.76 -16.14 -0.07
CA ASP A 164 -5.89 -16.33 -0.98
C ASP A 164 -6.24 -15.04 -1.72
N ALA A 165 -6.21 -13.88 -1.04
CA ALA A 165 -6.38 -12.57 -1.66
C ALA A 165 -5.37 -12.32 -2.79
N ALA A 166 -4.10 -12.66 -2.56
CA ALA A 166 -3.03 -12.51 -3.55
C ALA A 166 -3.27 -13.40 -4.78
N LYS A 167 -3.63 -14.67 -4.58
CA LYS A 167 -3.93 -15.61 -5.66
C LYS A 167 -5.17 -15.19 -6.46
N ALA A 168 -6.22 -14.77 -5.78
CA ALA A 168 -7.44 -14.29 -6.42
C ALA A 168 -7.17 -13.06 -7.28
N THR A 169 -6.41 -12.11 -6.74
CA THR A 169 -6.00 -10.90 -7.47
C THR A 169 -5.19 -11.27 -8.70
N GLU A 170 -4.21 -12.16 -8.58
CA GLU A 170 -3.43 -12.62 -9.75
C GLU A 170 -4.33 -13.21 -10.84
N GLN A 171 -5.30 -14.05 -10.48
CA GLN A 171 -6.25 -14.63 -11.44
C GLN A 171 -7.09 -13.56 -12.13
N GLN A 172 -7.52 -12.52 -11.41
CA GLN A 172 -8.23 -11.38 -11.99
C GLN A 172 -7.34 -10.58 -12.94
N LEU A 173 -6.09 -10.29 -12.57
CA LEU A 173 -5.13 -9.59 -13.44
C LEU A 173 -4.86 -10.40 -14.72
N ASN A 174 -4.68 -11.71 -14.61
CA ASN A 174 -4.51 -12.60 -15.76
C ASN A 174 -5.74 -12.57 -16.67
N SER A 175 -6.95 -12.61 -16.11
CA SER A 175 -8.22 -12.52 -16.85
C SER A 175 -8.41 -11.17 -17.56
N LEU A 176 -7.88 -10.09 -16.98
CA LEU A 176 -7.86 -8.77 -17.58
C LEU A 176 -6.71 -8.59 -18.59
N GLY A 177 -5.84 -9.58 -18.79
CA GLY A 177 -4.67 -9.47 -19.65
C GLY A 177 -3.60 -8.49 -19.12
N MET A 178 -3.50 -8.34 -17.80
CA MET A 178 -2.46 -7.58 -17.09
C MET A 178 -1.36 -8.54 -16.60
N THR A 179 -0.93 -9.48 -17.44
CA THR A 179 -0.04 -10.59 -17.05
C THR A 179 1.37 -10.14 -16.66
N ASN A 180 1.78 -8.92 -17.00
CA ASN A 180 3.08 -8.37 -16.60
C ASN A 180 3.10 -7.77 -15.19
N ALA A 181 1.94 -7.36 -14.66
CA ALA A 181 1.85 -6.78 -13.33
C ALA A 181 2.22 -7.82 -12.27
N LYS A 182 3.10 -7.43 -11.35
CA LYS A 182 3.48 -8.26 -10.20
C LYS A 182 2.49 -8.10 -9.04
N ILE A 183 2.62 -8.95 -8.04
CA ILE A 183 1.80 -8.91 -6.83
C ILE A 183 2.64 -8.40 -5.66
N GLY A 184 2.07 -7.45 -4.92
CA GLY A 184 2.50 -7.07 -3.57
C GLY A 184 1.44 -7.47 -2.55
N ILE A 185 1.85 -7.74 -1.32
CA ILE A 185 0.93 -8.09 -0.24
C ILE A 185 1.27 -7.26 1.00
N THR A 186 0.26 -6.56 1.51
CA THR A 186 0.38 -5.65 2.66
C THR A 186 -0.68 -5.97 3.69
N PRO A 187 -0.38 -6.79 4.72
CA PRO A 187 -1.25 -6.95 5.87
C PRO A 187 -1.12 -5.77 6.86
N MET A 188 -2.12 -5.60 7.71
CA MET A 188 -2.04 -4.83 8.94
C MET A 188 -1.57 -5.78 10.05
N ILE A 189 -0.44 -5.48 10.71
CA ILE A 189 0.17 -6.43 11.67
C ILE A 189 -0.51 -6.38 13.03
N GLY A 190 -0.65 -7.52 13.72
CA GLY A 190 -1.35 -7.57 15.01
C GLY A 190 -2.84 -7.28 14.88
N LEU A 191 -3.43 -6.54 15.82
CA LEU A 191 -4.86 -6.21 15.79
C LEU A 191 -5.19 -5.31 14.60
N ASN A 192 -6.21 -5.69 13.83
CA ASN A 192 -6.77 -4.89 12.74
C ASN A 192 -7.86 -3.94 13.24
N ASP A 193 -8.25 -2.95 12.43
CA ASP A 193 -9.30 -2.00 12.78
C ASP A 193 -10.68 -2.69 12.92
N VAL A 194 -10.89 -3.80 12.21
CA VAL A 194 -12.13 -4.58 12.26
C VAL A 194 -11.99 -5.83 13.13
N SER A 195 -12.81 -5.89 14.19
CA SER A 195 -12.91 -7.09 15.04
C SER A 195 -13.58 -8.25 14.30
N PRO A 196 -13.15 -9.51 14.51
CA PRO A 196 -12.17 -9.98 15.50
C PRO A 196 -10.73 -10.14 14.97
N GLU A 197 -10.39 -9.51 13.85
CA GLU A 197 -9.19 -9.84 13.09
C GLU A 197 -7.89 -9.52 13.83
N THR A 198 -6.95 -10.46 13.77
CA THR A 198 -5.58 -10.30 14.29
C THR A 198 -4.60 -11.00 13.37
N PHE A 199 -3.74 -10.25 12.68
CA PHE A 199 -2.64 -10.81 11.91
C PHE A 199 -1.46 -11.15 12.83
N THR A 200 -1.28 -12.43 13.15
CA THR A 200 -0.28 -12.88 14.12
C THR A 200 1.13 -13.02 13.51
N LEU A 201 2.13 -13.26 14.37
CA LEU A 201 3.49 -13.62 13.92
C LEU A 201 3.52 -14.95 13.14
N ALA A 202 2.60 -15.88 13.46
CA ALA A 202 2.45 -17.12 12.71
C ALA A 202 1.89 -16.84 11.30
N ASP A 203 0.93 -15.92 11.18
CA ASP A 203 0.41 -15.46 9.88
C ASP A 203 1.49 -14.79 9.04
N ALA A 204 2.35 -13.96 9.66
CA ALA A 204 3.51 -13.37 8.99
C ALA A 204 4.45 -14.44 8.41
N THR A 205 4.69 -15.52 9.16
CA THR A 205 5.53 -16.64 8.69
C THR A 205 4.85 -17.41 7.56
N THR A 206 3.55 -17.65 7.65
CA THR A 206 2.75 -18.27 6.57
C THR A 206 2.81 -17.45 5.29
N LEU A 207 2.63 -16.13 5.39
CA LEU A 207 2.66 -15.23 4.25
C LEU A 207 4.06 -15.14 3.62
N LEU A 208 5.12 -15.09 4.44
CA LEU A 208 6.51 -15.14 3.97
C LEU A 208 6.77 -16.40 3.15
N ASN A 209 6.39 -17.57 3.66
CA ASN A 209 6.61 -18.84 2.98
C ASN A 209 5.90 -18.89 1.63
N TYR A 210 4.66 -18.39 1.55
CA TYR A 210 3.96 -18.28 0.28
C TYR A 210 4.65 -17.33 -0.68
N ALA A 211 5.00 -16.12 -0.24
CA ALA A 211 5.67 -15.12 -1.08
C ALA A 211 6.98 -15.63 -1.67
N GLN A 212 7.79 -16.36 -0.88
CA GLN A 212 9.02 -16.99 -1.36
C GLN A 212 8.77 -18.12 -2.37
N SER A 213 7.60 -18.77 -2.31
CA SER A 213 7.25 -19.86 -3.21
C SER A 213 6.70 -19.40 -4.57
N ASP A 214 6.20 -18.16 -4.66
CA ASP A 214 5.53 -17.64 -5.84
C ASP A 214 6.33 -16.51 -6.52
N PRO A 215 6.88 -16.73 -7.73
CA PRO A 215 7.70 -15.72 -8.43
C PRO A 215 6.91 -14.50 -8.95
N ARG A 216 5.59 -14.49 -8.80
CA ARG A 216 4.77 -13.31 -9.09
C ARG A 216 4.66 -12.35 -7.93
N VAL A 217 4.83 -12.85 -6.71
CA VAL A 217 4.95 -11.99 -5.54
C VAL A 217 6.34 -11.40 -5.57
N THR A 218 6.43 -10.07 -5.65
CA THR A 218 7.71 -9.36 -5.64
C THR A 218 7.80 -8.34 -4.51
N GLU A 219 6.78 -8.29 -3.66
CA GLU A 219 6.73 -7.35 -2.56
C GLU A 219 5.93 -7.88 -1.37
N LEU A 220 6.57 -7.84 -0.21
CA LEU A 220 5.89 -7.87 1.08
C LEU A 220 6.10 -6.51 1.77
N SER A 221 5.01 -5.94 2.24
CA SER A 221 5.01 -4.71 3.03
C SER A 221 4.08 -4.89 4.24
N MET A 222 3.92 -3.88 5.09
CA MET A 222 3.02 -3.98 6.25
C MET A 222 2.51 -2.62 6.70
N TRP A 223 1.31 -2.61 7.30
CA TRP A 223 0.80 -1.50 8.08
C TRP A 223 0.95 -1.77 9.58
N SER A 224 1.90 -1.14 10.27
CA SER A 224 2.97 -0.30 9.76
C SER A 224 4.23 -0.53 10.59
N VAL A 225 5.38 -0.02 10.14
CA VAL A 225 6.63 -0.12 10.93
C VAL A 225 6.50 0.52 12.31
N ALA A 226 5.75 1.61 12.44
CA ALA A 226 5.52 2.25 13.72
C ALA A 226 4.71 1.35 14.65
N ARG A 227 3.89 0.44 14.10
CA ARG A 227 3.12 -0.55 14.86
C ARG A 227 3.94 -1.77 15.27
N ASP A 228 5.13 -2.00 14.71
CA ASP A 228 5.90 -3.22 14.92
C ASP A 228 6.68 -3.22 16.25
N ASN A 229 5.94 -2.99 17.33
CA ASN A 229 6.39 -3.05 18.71
C ASN A 229 5.16 -3.25 19.61
N ASN A 230 5.32 -4.01 20.69
CA ASN A 230 4.39 -4.07 21.82
C ASN A 230 4.96 -4.96 22.94
N THR A 231 5.99 -4.46 23.62
CA THR A 231 6.61 -5.22 24.73
C THR A 231 5.77 -5.17 26.01
N GLY A 232 4.77 -4.29 26.07
CA GLY A 232 3.95 -4.02 27.27
C GLY A 232 2.62 -4.75 27.33
N GLY A 233 2.22 -5.47 26.27
CA GLY A 233 0.97 -6.24 26.25
C GLY A 233 -0.29 -5.36 26.20
N THR A 234 -0.23 -4.20 25.56
CA THR A 234 -1.45 -3.43 25.27
C THR A 234 -2.28 -4.17 24.23
N HIS A 235 -3.60 -4.18 24.41
CA HIS A 235 -4.55 -4.93 23.58
C HIS A 235 -5.61 -4.01 22.99
N TYR A 236 -5.16 -3.06 22.16
CA TYR A 236 -6.01 -2.16 21.38
C TYR A 236 -5.31 -1.78 20.08
N VAL A 237 -6.07 -1.36 19.08
CA VAL A 237 -5.54 -0.90 17.79
C VAL A 237 -4.93 0.49 17.97
N ALA A 238 -3.68 0.67 17.53
CA ALA A 238 -2.93 1.90 17.67
C ALA A 238 -2.01 2.14 16.47
N PRO A 239 -1.68 3.40 16.14
CA PRO A 239 -0.76 3.73 15.06
C PRO A 239 0.72 3.44 15.40
N ASP A 240 1.04 3.28 16.69
CA ASP A 240 2.40 3.13 17.22
C ASP A 240 2.63 1.79 17.96
N ASN A 241 1.68 0.86 17.86
CA ASN A 241 1.75 -0.45 18.51
C ASN A 241 0.82 -1.48 17.83
N SER A 242 1.24 -2.75 17.76
CA SER A 242 0.51 -3.80 17.02
C SER A 242 -0.69 -4.38 17.78
N GLY A 243 -0.77 -4.17 19.09
CA GLY A 243 -1.85 -4.71 19.92
C GLY A 243 -1.70 -6.18 20.31
N ILE A 244 -0.60 -6.84 19.91
CA ILE A 244 -0.26 -8.22 20.32
C ILE A 244 1.11 -8.27 20.99
N THR A 245 1.37 -9.23 21.89
CA THR A 245 2.70 -9.35 22.51
C THR A 245 3.76 -9.76 21.49
N GLN A 246 4.83 -8.99 21.39
CA GLN A 246 5.95 -9.25 20.48
C GLN A 246 7.23 -8.55 20.97
N THR A 247 8.38 -8.94 20.42
CA THR A 247 9.59 -8.11 20.52
C THR A 247 9.52 -6.94 19.52
N PRO A 248 10.24 -5.83 19.75
CA PRO A 248 10.33 -4.76 18.76
C PRO A 248 10.87 -5.29 17.42
N TYR A 249 10.26 -4.85 16.33
CA TYR A 249 10.62 -5.20 14.95
C TYR A 249 10.49 -6.68 14.58
N GLN A 250 9.64 -7.44 15.27
CA GLN A 250 9.53 -8.88 15.05
C GLN A 250 8.86 -9.22 13.71
N PHE A 251 7.82 -8.48 13.31
CA PHE A 251 7.23 -8.64 11.97
C PHE A 251 8.22 -8.23 10.89
N SER A 252 8.96 -7.14 11.13
CA SER A 252 10.01 -6.66 10.25
C SER A 252 11.07 -7.71 10.00
N GLY A 253 11.53 -8.38 11.07
CA GLY A 253 12.52 -9.45 10.99
C GLY A 253 12.03 -10.68 10.20
N ILE A 254 10.72 -10.96 10.22
CA ILE A 254 10.13 -12.01 9.39
C ILE A 254 10.14 -11.56 7.92
N PHE A 255 9.51 -10.44 7.59
CA PHE A 255 9.38 -9.99 6.19
C PHE A 255 10.70 -9.61 5.52
N HIS A 256 11.70 -9.15 6.27
CA HIS A 256 13.04 -8.87 5.75
C HIS A 256 13.70 -10.10 5.09
N GLN A 257 13.29 -11.33 5.46
CA GLN A 257 13.81 -12.56 4.83
C GLN A 257 13.40 -12.70 3.36
N PHE A 258 12.33 -12.02 2.93
CA PHE A 258 11.89 -12.04 1.54
C PHE A 258 12.84 -11.26 0.61
N ASP A 259 13.51 -10.22 1.11
CA ASP A 259 14.46 -9.42 0.33
C ASP A 259 15.76 -10.17 -0.04
N HIS A 260 16.02 -11.29 0.63
CA HIS A 260 17.22 -12.11 0.47
C HIS A 260 16.92 -13.52 -0.06
N ALA A 261 15.71 -13.71 -0.61
CA ALA A 261 15.24 -14.97 -1.17
C ALA A 261 15.58 -15.12 -2.67
#